data_AF-A0A7C4EQ58-F1
#
_entry.id   AF-A0A7C4EQ58-F1
#
_cell.length_a   1.000
_cell.length_b   1.000
_cell.length_c   1.000
_cell.angle_alpha   90.00
_cell.angle_beta   90.00
_cell.angle_gamma   90.00
#
_symmetry.space_group_name_H-M   'P 1'
#
loop_
_entity.id
_entity.type
_entity.pdbx_description
1 polymer ?
#
loop_
_entity_poly.entity_id
_entity_poly.type
_entity_poly.pdbx_seq_one_letter_code
_entity_poly.pdbx_strand_id
1 'polypeptide(L)'
;MTEVELLQAFQSRAARIAVGASTVRGRGNSGVVAASRRYLRELDLRKFGQPSKLGFTKALDMGTYGLLNALPQCARHWGLARKVINIFLRDCLYTTYLDTAFALRKNKPYFELPLDSITAGHLKRVAGRGKLPAWPGVKHLTESLIAKFQDAATVEAVRIGIPRIHLDAIWWSLCRDNDAGR
;
A
#
# COMPACT_ATOMS: atom_id res chain seq x y z
N MET A 1 9.26 -10.44 10.36
CA MET A 1 8.60 -9.15 10.04
C MET A 1 8.54 -8.33 11.31
N THR A 2 9.15 -7.15 11.31
CA THR A 2 9.10 -6.20 12.44
C THR A 2 7.87 -5.30 12.33
N GLU A 3 7.51 -4.64 13.43
CA GLU A 3 6.44 -3.63 13.42
C GLU A 3 6.76 -2.46 12.48
N VAL A 4 8.03 -2.06 12.41
CA VAL A 4 8.50 -0.98 11.53
C VAL A 4 8.31 -1.34 10.06
N GLU A 5 8.72 -2.54 9.66
CA GLU A 5 8.54 -3.02 8.27
C GLU A 5 7.05 -3.10 7.91
N LEU A 6 6.19 -3.51 8.85
CA LEU A 6 4.76 -3.58 8.63
C LEU A 6 4.12 -2.18 8.48
N LEU A 7 4.53 -1.21 9.31
CA LEU A 7 4.10 0.18 9.17
C LEU A 7 4.54 0.77 7.83
N GLN A 8 5.77 0.49 7.38
CA GLN A 8 6.26 0.89 6.07
C GLN A 8 5.42 0.27 4.94
N ALA A 9 5.03 -1.00 5.06
CA ALA A 9 4.14 -1.65 4.09
C ALA A 9 2.75 -0.97 4.04
N PHE A 10 2.18 -0.59 5.18
CA PHE A 10 0.90 0.14 5.22
C PHE A 10 1.02 1.56 4.66
N GLN A 11 2.08 2.28 4.99
CA GLN A 11 2.34 3.60 4.42
C GLN A 11 2.48 3.55 2.90
N SER A 12 3.24 2.58 2.40
CA SER A 12 3.37 2.35 0.97
C SER A 12 2.03 1.99 0.32
N ARG A 13 1.21 1.14 0.95
CA ARG A 13 -0.13 0.83 0.47
C ARG A 13 -1.00 2.09 0.38
N ALA A 14 -0.98 2.94 1.41
CA ALA A 14 -1.70 4.22 1.41
C ALA A 14 -1.23 5.13 0.26
N ALA A 15 0.09 5.22 0.01
CA ALA A 15 0.63 5.97 -1.11
C ALA A 15 0.14 5.45 -2.47
N ARG A 16 0.03 4.14 -2.63
CA ARG A 16 -0.48 3.52 -3.87
C ARG A 16 -1.94 3.82 -4.14
N ILE A 17 -2.78 3.77 -3.09
CA ILE A 17 -4.21 4.08 -3.17
C ILE A 17 -4.42 5.56 -3.45
N ALA A 18 -3.72 6.43 -2.73
CA ALA A 18 -3.81 7.88 -2.90
C ALA A 18 -3.44 8.32 -4.32
N VAL A 19 -2.43 7.69 -4.92
CA VAL A 19 -1.91 8.06 -6.25
C VAL A 19 -2.24 6.98 -7.28
N GLY A 20 -3.44 7.05 -7.82
CA GLY A 20 -3.86 6.30 -9.01
C GLY A 20 -3.73 7.12 -10.31
N ALA A 21 -3.96 6.47 -11.46
CA ALA A 21 -3.96 7.12 -12.77
C ALA A 21 -5.03 8.22 -12.92
N SER A 22 -6.06 8.21 -12.07
CA SER A 22 -7.09 9.25 -12.01
C SER A 22 -6.72 10.45 -11.14
N THR A 23 -5.77 10.27 -10.20
CA THR A 23 -5.32 11.31 -9.26
C THR A 23 -4.41 12.31 -9.97
N VAL A 24 -3.48 11.80 -10.77
CA VAL A 24 -2.56 12.57 -11.63
C VAL A 24 -3.03 12.35 -13.06
N ARG A 25 -3.61 13.34 -13.75
CA ARG A 25 -4.16 13.20 -15.13
C ARG A 25 -3.24 13.91 -16.13
N GLY A 26 -2.96 13.28 -17.29
CA GLY A 26 -2.09 13.84 -18.35
C GLY A 26 -1.29 12.78 -19.13
N ARG A 27 -0.83 13.11 -20.35
CA ARG A 27 0.17 12.29 -21.07
C ARG A 27 1.52 12.39 -20.33
N GLY A 28 2.24 11.28 -20.17
CA GLY A 28 3.53 11.24 -19.41
C GLY A 28 3.41 10.94 -17.90
N ASN A 29 2.23 10.52 -17.44
CA ASN A 29 1.90 10.33 -16.02
C ASN A 29 2.61 9.20 -15.27
N SER A 30 3.18 8.21 -15.95
CA SER A 30 3.81 7.07 -15.27
C SER A 30 4.95 7.50 -14.35
N GLY A 31 5.78 8.44 -14.81
CA GLY A 31 6.85 9.04 -14.01
C GLY A 31 6.32 9.84 -12.81
N VAL A 32 5.19 10.53 -12.96
CA VAL A 32 4.54 11.29 -11.88
C VAL A 32 3.97 10.35 -10.80
N VAL A 33 3.28 9.27 -11.21
CA VAL A 33 2.76 8.26 -10.28
C VAL A 33 3.91 7.61 -9.50
N ALA A 34 4.96 7.17 -10.19
CA ALA A 34 6.09 6.51 -9.57
C ALA A 34 6.83 7.44 -8.60
N ALA A 35 7.16 8.66 -9.03
CA ALA A 35 7.83 9.66 -8.18
C ALA A 35 6.99 10.02 -6.95
N SER A 36 5.68 10.22 -7.12
CA SER A 36 4.79 10.51 -6.00
C SER A 36 4.75 9.36 -4.99
N ARG A 37 4.56 8.12 -5.45
CA ARG A 37 4.53 6.95 -4.56
C ARG A 37 5.84 6.74 -3.81
N ARG A 38 6.98 6.96 -4.48
CA ARG A 38 8.31 6.89 -3.87
C ARG A 38 8.50 7.96 -2.80
N TYR A 39 8.12 9.20 -3.09
CA TYR A 39 8.20 10.26 -2.09
C TYR A 39 7.29 9.97 -0.87
N LEU A 40 6.04 9.58 -1.11
CA LEU A 40 5.06 9.39 -0.03
C LEU A 40 5.37 8.19 0.88
N ARG A 41 6.00 7.12 0.39
CA ARG A 41 6.40 5.99 1.25
C ARG A 41 7.56 6.31 2.18
N GLU A 42 8.38 7.30 1.83
CA GLU A 42 9.55 7.76 2.60
C GLU A 42 9.21 8.97 3.47
N LEU A 43 8.03 9.57 3.26
CA LEU A 43 7.59 10.75 4.00
C LEU A 43 7.47 10.45 5.49
N ASP A 44 8.15 11.23 6.32
CA ASP A 44 8.05 11.12 7.77
C ASP A 44 6.69 11.63 8.27
N LEU A 45 5.74 10.71 8.48
CA LEU A 45 4.39 11.01 8.94
C LEU A 45 4.36 11.67 10.33
N ARG A 46 5.39 11.50 11.17
CA ARG A 46 5.46 12.12 12.50
C ARG A 46 5.44 13.64 12.42
N LYS A 47 5.93 14.21 11.30
CA LYS A 47 5.92 15.66 11.07
C LYS A 47 4.51 16.26 11.01
N PHE A 48 3.49 15.45 10.72
CA PHE A 48 2.10 15.92 10.57
C PHE A 48 1.27 15.80 11.86
N GLY A 49 1.78 15.13 12.90
CA GLY A 49 1.14 15.05 14.23
C GLY A 49 1.36 16.30 15.08
N GLN A 50 1.11 17.49 14.53
CA GLN A 50 1.41 18.76 15.18
C GLN A 50 0.25 19.24 16.07
N PRO A 51 0.53 19.80 17.26
CA PRO A 51 -0.51 20.25 18.19
C PRO A 51 -1.14 21.60 17.78
N SER A 52 -0.52 22.32 16.85
CA SER A 52 -1.00 23.63 16.41
C SER A 52 -1.26 23.68 14.91
N LYS A 53 -2.24 24.50 14.52
CA LYS A 53 -2.54 24.80 13.12
C LYS A 53 -1.31 25.31 12.36
N LEU A 54 -0.54 26.22 12.97
CA LEU A 54 0.67 26.77 12.36
C LEU A 54 1.73 25.69 12.12
N GLY A 55 1.97 24.81 13.10
CA GLY A 55 2.90 23.69 12.95
C GLY A 55 2.47 22.73 11.85
N PHE A 56 1.18 22.37 11.83
CA PHE A 56 0.61 21.52 10.79
C PHE A 56 0.74 22.14 9.41
N THR A 57 0.40 23.43 9.24
CA THR A 57 0.54 24.15 7.97
C THR A 57 1.99 24.15 7.48
N LYS A 58 2.97 24.40 8.36
CA LYS A 58 4.40 24.32 8.01
C LYS A 58 4.80 22.91 7.54
N ALA A 59 4.40 21.87 8.26
CA ALA A 59 4.67 20.48 7.86
C ALA A 59 4.03 20.13 6.51
N LEU A 60 2.80 20.61 6.30
CA LEU A 60 2.04 20.44 5.09
C LEU A 60 2.71 21.16 3.91
N ASP A 61 3.21 22.39 4.09
CA ASP A 61 3.99 23.13 3.09
C ASP A 61 5.31 22.43 2.76
N MET A 62 6.08 22.02 3.76
CA MET A 62 7.32 21.25 3.56
C MET A 62 7.07 19.96 2.78
N GLY A 63 6.02 19.22 3.15
CA GLY A 63 5.61 18.01 2.44
C GLY A 63 5.26 18.29 0.97
N THR A 64 4.62 19.42 0.70
CA THR A 64 4.22 19.84 -0.64
C THR A 64 5.41 20.24 -1.49
N TYR A 65 6.32 21.06 -0.98
CA TYR A 65 7.53 21.43 -1.71
C TYR A 65 8.48 20.25 -1.90
N GLY A 66 8.59 19.34 -0.93
CA GLY A 66 9.37 18.12 -1.08
C GLY A 66 8.83 17.23 -2.21
N LEU A 67 7.51 17.01 -2.26
CA LEU A 67 6.89 16.29 -3.37
C LEU A 67 7.09 17.03 -4.70
N LEU A 68 6.84 18.34 -4.72
CA LEU A 68 7.01 19.19 -5.90
C LEU A 68 8.41 19.01 -6.52
N ASN A 69 9.44 18.96 -5.69
CA ASN A 69 10.82 18.77 -6.13
C ASN A 69 11.12 17.34 -6.61
N ALA A 70 10.44 16.34 -6.03
CA ALA A 70 10.55 14.94 -6.45
C ALA A 70 9.86 14.65 -7.79
N LEU A 71 8.90 15.48 -8.22
CA LEU A 71 8.20 15.30 -9.49
C LEU A 71 9.09 15.64 -10.70
N PRO A 72 8.86 14.97 -11.85
CA PRO A 72 9.45 15.36 -13.13
C PRO A 72 9.18 16.84 -13.43
N GLN A 73 10.13 17.52 -14.08
CA GLN A 73 10.07 18.97 -14.30
C GLN A 73 8.74 19.43 -14.94
N CYS A 74 8.25 18.69 -15.93
CA CYS A 74 6.99 18.98 -16.63
C CYS A 74 5.72 18.83 -15.76
N ALA A 75 5.83 18.24 -14.57
CA ALA A 75 4.72 17.97 -13.65
C ALA A 75 4.87 18.69 -12.31
N ARG A 76 5.84 19.61 -12.16
CA ARG A 76 6.07 20.38 -10.93
C ARG A 76 5.03 21.49 -10.75
N HIS A 77 3.78 21.09 -10.60
CA HIS A 77 2.67 22.00 -10.27
C HIS A 77 2.38 21.93 -8.77
N TRP A 78 2.46 23.08 -8.10
CA TRP A 78 2.23 23.17 -6.66
C TRP A 78 0.85 22.61 -6.25
N GLY A 79 -0.20 22.94 -7.00
CA GLY A 79 -1.56 22.44 -6.74
C GLY A 79 -1.69 20.93 -6.85
N LEU A 80 -0.93 20.31 -7.77
CA LEU A 80 -0.88 18.86 -7.90
C LEU A 80 -0.22 18.22 -6.67
N ALA A 81 0.95 18.72 -6.28
CA ALA A 81 1.67 18.23 -5.11
C ALA A 81 0.82 18.39 -3.83
N ARG A 82 0.19 19.55 -3.63
CA ARG A 82 -0.71 19.80 -2.49
C ARG A 82 -1.86 18.80 -2.43
N LYS A 83 -2.53 18.58 -3.57
CA LYS A 83 -3.65 17.65 -3.68
C LYS A 83 -3.21 16.23 -3.32
N VAL A 84 -2.08 15.78 -3.85
CA VAL A 84 -1.55 14.43 -3.59
C VAL A 84 -1.21 14.24 -2.10
N ILE A 85 -0.54 15.21 -1.47
CA ILE A 85 -0.26 15.17 -0.03
C ILE A 85 -1.56 15.09 0.78
N ASN A 86 -2.56 15.92 0.45
CA ASN A 86 -3.83 15.92 1.16
C ASN A 86 -4.60 14.60 1.05
N ILE A 87 -4.66 14.00 -0.16
CA ILE A 87 -5.29 12.68 -0.35
C ILE A 87 -4.56 11.62 0.46
N PHE A 88 -3.23 11.61 0.42
CA PHE A 88 -2.42 10.65 1.15
C PHE A 88 -2.59 10.76 2.67
N LEU A 89 -2.54 11.97 3.23
CA LEU A 89 -2.72 12.18 4.66
C LEU A 89 -4.14 11.79 5.12
N ARG A 90 -5.16 12.08 4.31
CA ARG A 90 -6.54 11.63 4.55
C ARG A 90 -6.61 10.10 4.58
N ASP A 91 -6.01 9.43 3.61
CA ASP A 91 -6.05 7.96 3.54
C ASP A 91 -5.29 7.33 4.72
N CYS A 92 -4.18 7.94 5.18
CA CYS A 92 -3.49 7.53 6.41
C CYS A 92 -4.38 7.71 7.65
N LEU A 93 -5.02 8.87 7.78
CA LEU A 93 -5.93 9.19 8.88
C LEU A 93 -7.10 8.19 8.96
N TYR A 94 -7.67 7.81 7.82
CA TYR A 94 -8.86 6.96 7.76
C TYR A 94 -8.60 5.49 8.09
N THR A 95 -7.35 5.06 8.23
CA THR A 95 -7.00 3.67 8.55
C THR A 95 -7.58 3.17 9.88
N THR A 96 -7.87 4.06 10.83
CA THR A 96 -8.29 3.69 12.19
C THR A 96 -9.79 3.85 12.44
N TYR A 97 -10.49 4.70 11.70
CA TYR A 97 -11.86 5.10 12.03
C TYR A 97 -12.84 3.91 12.01
N LEU A 98 -12.80 3.10 10.96
CA LEU A 98 -13.68 1.92 10.84
C LEU A 98 -13.26 0.79 11.79
N ASP A 99 -11.96 0.61 12.02
CA ASP A 99 -11.47 -0.35 13.02
C ASP A 99 -12.00 -0.01 14.41
N THR A 100 -11.88 1.26 14.82
CA THR A 100 -12.36 1.76 16.11
C THR A 100 -13.88 1.65 16.23
N ALA A 101 -14.64 2.04 15.20
CA ALA A 101 -16.10 2.04 15.25
C ALA A 101 -16.71 0.62 15.25
N PHE A 102 -16.09 -0.33 14.55
CA PHE A 102 -16.65 -1.67 14.33
C PHE A 102 -15.82 -2.81 14.94
N ALA A 103 -14.80 -2.48 15.74
CA ALA A 103 -13.90 -3.43 16.41
C ALA A 103 -13.29 -4.50 15.48
N LEU A 104 -12.97 -4.13 14.23
CA LEU A 104 -12.52 -5.06 13.19
C LEU A 104 -11.25 -5.82 13.56
N ARG A 105 -10.36 -5.20 14.35
CA ARG A 105 -9.11 -5.79 14.84
C ARG A 105 -9.31 -7.09 15.60
N LYS A 106 -10.45 -7.29 16.27
CA LYS A 106 -10.77 -8.55 16.96
C LYS A 106 -10.81 -9.75 16.01
N ASN A 107 -11.22 -9.52 14.76
CA ASN A 107 -11.37 -10.55 13.74
C ASN A 107 -10.19 -10.61 12.77
N LYS A 108 -9.11 -9.86 13.03
CA LYS A 108 -7.91 -9.80 12.19
C LYS A 108 -7.32 -11.18 11.84
N PRO A 109 -7.31 -12.21 12.73
CA PRO A 109 -6.84 -13.55 12.37
C PRO A 109 -7.72 -14.24 11.32
N TYR A 110 -8.99 -13.88 11.23
CA TYR A 110 -9.98 -14.49 10.33
C TYR A 110 -10.08 -13.79 8.98
N PHE A 111 -9.55 -12.58 8.84
CA PHE A 111 -9.57 -11.90 7.56
C PHE A 111 -8.75 -12.65 6.52
N GLU A 112 -9.39 -12.93 5.40
CA GLU A 112 -8.78 -13.55 4.23
C GLU A 112 -7.78 -12.61 3.54
N LEU A 113 -6.78 -13.21 2.92
CA LEU A 113 -5.91 -12.51 1.98
C LEU A 113 -6.72 -12.21 0.70
N PRO A 114 -6.82 -10.95 0.25
CA PRO A 114 -7.37 -10.65 -1.07
C PRO A 114 -6.59 -11.39 -2.18
N LEU A 115 -7.28 -12.23 -2.94
CA LEU A 115 -6.67 -13.04 -4.00
C LEU A 115 -6.71 -12.31 -5.34
N ASP A 116 -5.53 -12.12 -5.93
CA ASP A 116 -5.33 -11.61 -7.28
C ASP A 116 -4.12 -12.32 -7.93
N SER A 117 -3.78 -11.95 -9.16
CA SER A 117 -2.65 -12.58 -9.87
C SER A 117 -1.30 -12.37 -9.19
N ILE A 118 -1.13 -11.28 -8.43
CA ILE A 118 0.08 -10.96 -7.68
C ILE A 118 0.13 -11.81 -6.43
N THR A 119 -0.89 -11.77 -5.59
CA THR A 119 -0.91 -12.54 -4.33
C THR A 119 -0.87 -14.04 -4.61
N ALA A 120 -1.57 -14.53 -5.63
CA ALA A 120 -1.46 -15.92 -6.08
C ALA A 120 -0.05 -16.27 -6.62
N GLY A 121 0.58 -15.36 -7.36
CA GLY A 121 1.94 -15.54 -7.86
C GLY A 121 2.96 -15.65 -6.73
N HIS A 122 2.85 -14.80 -5.71
CA HIS A 122 3.66 -14.86 -4.50
C HIS A 122 3.43 -16.17 -3.74
N LEU A 123 2.18 -16.55 -3.51
CA LEU A 123 1.83 -17.81 -2.84
C LEU A 123 2.42 -19.03 -3.56
N LYS A 124 2.31 -19.09 -4.89
CA LYS A 124 2.90 -20.18 -5.68
C LYS A 124 4.42 -20.23 -5.57
N ARG A 125 5.08 -19.07 -5.50
CA ARG A 125 6.53 -18.98 -5.35
C ARG A 125 6.98 -19.49 -3.97
N VAL A 126 6.31 -19.07 -2.90
CA VAL A 126 6.68 -19.47 -1.53
C VAL A 126 6.27 -20.91 -1.21
N ALA A 127 5.15 -21.39 -1.74
CA ALA A 127 4.70 -22.77 -1.54
C ALA A 127 5.57 -23.78 -2.32
N GLY A 128 6.16 -23.35 -3.44
CA GLY A 128 6.97 -24.20 -4.31
C GLY A 128 6.17 -24.89 -5.42
N ARG A 129 6.92 -25.44 -6.40
CA ARG A 129 6.36 -26.00 -7.63
C ARG A 129 5.38 -27.14 -7.33
N GLY A 130 4.19 -27.07 -7.94
CA GLY A 130 3.15 -28.12 -7.84
C GLY A 130 2.35 -28.14 -6.54
N LYS A 131 2.66 -27.29 -5.55
CA LYS A 131 1.94 -27.26 -4.26
C LYS A 131 0.61 -26.50 -4.33
N LEU A 132 0.46 -25.59 -5.27
CA LEU A 132 -0.77 -24.83 -5.51
C LEU A 132 -1.28 -25.03 -6.93
N PRO A 133 -2.61 -25.01 -7.14
CA PRO A 133 -3.20 -25.12 -8.46
C PRO A 133 -2.79 -23.95 -9.36
N ALA A 134 -3.07 -24.10 -10.67
CA ALA A 134 -2.94 -22.98 -11.60
C ALA A 134 -3.87 -21.84 -11.15
N TRP A 135 -3.41 -20.59 -11.32
CA TRP A 135 -4.23 -19.43 -11.03
C TRP A 135 -5.22 -19.23 -12.19
N PRO A 136 -6.54 -19.42 -11.97
CA PRO A 136 -7.51 -19.39 -13.07
C PRO A 136 -7.94 -17.96 -13.44
N GLY A 137 -7.51 -16.96 -12.67
CA GLY A 137 -8.04 -15.60 -12.72
C GLY A 137 -9.22 -15.42 -11.76
N VAL A 138 -9.40 -14.19 -11.28
CA VAL A 138 -10.40 -13.86 -10.24
C VAL A 138 -11.82 -14.29 -10.63
N LYS A 139 -12.19 -14.14 -11.91
CA LYS A 139 -13.53 -14.49 -12.44
C LYS A 139 -13.84 -15.99 -12.40
N HIS A 140 -12.83 -16.83 -12.24
CA HIS A 140 -12.94 -18.29 -12.33
C HIS A 140 -12.55 -18.98 -11.02
N LEU A 141 -12.39 -18.21 -9.93
CA LEU A 141 -12.17 -18.78 -8.61
C LEU A 141 -13.42 -19.50 -8.11
N THR A 142 -13.21 -20.69 -7.56
CA THR A 142 -14.21 -21.44 -6.81
C THR A 142 -13.87 -21.40 -5.33
N GLU A 143 -14.83 -21.67 -4.45
CA GLU A 143 -14.61 -21.78 -3.00
C GLU A 143 -13.49 -22.77 -2.67
N SER A 144 -13.46 -23.92 -3.34
CA SER A 144 -12.42 -24.94 -3.16
C SER A 144 -11.03 -24.48 -3.58
N LEU A 145 -10.91 -23.60 -4.60
CA LEU A 145 -9.65 -23.01 -4.98
C LEU A 145 -9.23 -21.91 -4.00
N ILE A 146 -10.16 -21.07 -3.58
CA ILE A 146 -9.92 -20.02 -2.57
C ILE A 146 -9.36 -20.65 -1.31
N ALA A 147 -9.98 -21.72 -0.79
CA ALA A 147 -9.52 -22.43 0.41
C ALA A 147 -8.05 -22.85 0.30
N LYS A 148 -7.65 -23.48 -0.81
CA LYS A 148 -6.25 -23.89 -1.04
C LYS A 148 -5.26 -22.72 -1.01
N PHE A 149 -5.64 -21.57 -1.59
CA PHE A 149 -4.79 -20.37 -1.56
C PHE A 149 -4.78 -19.72 -0.16
N GLN A 150 -5.90 -19.70 0.57
CA GLN A 150 -5.95 -19.19 1.94
C GLN A 150 -5.18 -20.06 2.93
N ASP A 151 -5.15 -21.38 2.74
CA ASP A 151 -4.34 -22.30 3.53
C ASP A 151 -2.85 -22.00 3.34
N ALA A 152 -2.40 -21.87 2.08
CA ALA A 152 -1.03 -21.47 1.79
C ALA A 152 -0.68 -20.08 2.33
N ALA A 153 -1.62 -19.13 2.28
CA ALA A 153 -1.45 -17.81 2.87
C ALA A 153 -1.32 -17.89 4.39
N THR A 154 -2.08 -18.75 5.05
CA THR A 154 -2.01 -18.97 6.49
C THR A 154 -0.63 -19.55 6.88
N VAL A 155 -0.13 -20.55 6.16
CA VAL A 155 1.20 -21.12 6.38
C VAL A 155 2.29 -20.05 6.26
N GLU A 156 2.24 -19.23 5.21
CA GLU A 156 3.23 -18.17 4.98
C GLU A 156 3.14 -17.06 6.04
N ALA A 157 1.92 -16.66 6.41
CA ALA A 157 1.67 -15.65 7.43
C ALA A 157 2.22 -16.07 8.80
N VAL A 158 2.03 -17.35 9.18
CA VAL A 158 2.62 -17.95 10.39
C VAL A 158 4.14 -17.91 10.31
N ARG A 159 4.73 -18.32 9.17
CA ARG A 159 6.19 -18.34 8.98
C ARG A 159 6.84 -16.97 9.19
N ILE A 160 6.19 -15.88 8.76
CA ILE A 160 6.73 -14.52 8.88
C ILE A 160 6.26 -13.75 10.12
N GLY A 161 5.31 -14.31 10.88
CA GLY A 161 4.81 -13.77 12.14
C GLY A 161 3.77 -12.64 12.02
N ILE A 162 2.89 -12.67 11.01
CA ILE A 162 1.81 -11.67 10.86
C ILE A 162 0.46 -12.33 10.53
N PRO A 163 -0.66 -11.62 10.69
CA PRO A 163 -1.95 -12.10 10.17
C PRO A 163 -1.99 -12.09 8.64
N ARG A 164 -2.61 -13.11 8.03
CA ARG A 164 -2.58 -13.36 6.57
C ARG A 164 -3.05 -12.20 5.71
N ILE A 165 -4.03 -11.42 6.17
CA ILE A 165 -4.52 -10.23 5.46
C ILE A 165 -3.40 -9.22 5.15
N HIS A 166 -2.37 -9.15 6.00
CA HIS A 166 -1.28 -8.19 5.85
C HIS A 166 -0.26 -8.57 4.77
N LEU A 167 -0.28 -9.82 4.29
CA LEU A 167 0.52 -10.25 3.13
C LEU A 167 0.22 -9.39 1.90
N ASP A 168 -1.03 -8.96 1.73
CA ASP A 168 -1.45 -8.09 0.64
C ASP A 168 -0.66 -6.77 0.64
N ALA A 169 -0.63 -6.08 1.78
CA ALA A 169 0.08 -4.82 1.92
C ALA A 169 1.58 -4.97 1.65
N ILE A 170 2.19 -6.09 2.08
CA ILE A 170 3.61 -6.38 1.90
C ILE A 170 3.94 -6.65 0.43
N TRP A 171 3.25 -7.60 -0.22
CA TRP A 171 3.60 -8.00 -1.59
C TRP A 171 3.30 -6.91 -2.61
N TRP A 172 2.25 -6.12 -2.38
CA TRP A 172 1.96 -4.97 -3.22
C TRP A 172 2.90 -3.77 -3.03
N SER A 173 3.61 -3.69 -1.90
CA SER A 173 4.44 -2.52 -1.53
C SER A 173 5.94 -2.76 -1.60
N LEU A 174 6.42 -3.82 -0.94
CA LEU A 174 7.84 -4.11 -0.77
C LEU A 174 8.41 -4.89 -1.96
N CYS A 175 7.63 -5.77 -2.59
CA CYS A 175 8.11 -6.55 -3.73
C CYS A 175 7.98 -5.76 -5.04
N ARG A 176 6.78 -5.27 -5.34
CA ARG A 176 6.47 -4.71 -6.67
C ARG A 176 7.23 -3.43 -7.02
N ASP A 177 7.50 -2.57 -6.04
CA ASP A 177 8.15 -1.30 -6.31
C ASP A 177 9.69 -1.39 -6.26
N ASN A 178 10.23 -2.47 -5.68
CA ASN A 178 11.64 -2.86 -5.85
C ASN A 178 11.88 -3.48 -7.23
N ASP A 179 10.88 -4.16 -7.80
CA ASP A 179 10.94 -4.73 -9.15
C ASP A 179 10.78 -3.67 -10.26
N ALA A 180 10.25 -2.49 -9.95
CA ALA A 180 10.15 -1.37 -10.90
C ALA A 180 11.46 -0.56 -11.05
N GLY A 181 12.54 -0.98 -10.37
CA GLY A 181 13.87 -0.38 -10.40
C GLY A 181 14.98 -1.33 -10.89
N ARG A 182 14.63 -2.44 -11.54
CA ARG A 182 15.57 -3.33 -12.24
C ARG A 182 15.24 -3.40 -13.72
#